data_AF-A0A316KFB6-F1
#
_entry.id   AF-A0A316KFB6-F1
#
_cell.length_a   1.000
_cell.length_b   1.000
_cell.length_c   1.000
_cell.angle_alpha   90.00
_cell.angle_beta   90.00
_cell.angle_gamma   90.00
#
_symmetry.space_group_name_H-M   'P 1'
#
loop_
_entity.id
_entity.type
_entity.pdbx_description
1 polymer ?
#
loop_
_entity_poly.entity_id
_entity_poly.type
_entity_poly.pdbx_seq_one_letter_code
_entity_poly.pdbx_strand_id
1 'polypeptide(L)'
;MKTLLPLLIVFTFVAAGCSKNQRKVKRIDGKWNVVEATIQGFGNADPDVIYEFEFCRLRTDDFCDFSVHNFETDDVTTGVYRISNRGTTLEMTVSNGFGFEYREYTIVKLSPWRMVLESNNVPTGEFSRLVLRKVK
;
A
#
# COMPACT_ATOMS: atom_id res chain seq x y z
N MET A 1 46.85 20.29 27.73
CA MET A 1 45.48 20.68 27.32
C MET A 1 45.06 19.73 26.19
N LYS A 2 44.67 18.48 26.47
CA LYS A 2 43.30 17.95 26.66
C LYS A 2 42.28 18.40 25.59
N THR A 3 42.45 17.83 24.40
CA THR A 3 41.43 17.25 23.50
C THR A 3 39.99 17.78 23.61
N LEU A 4 39.59 18.62 22.64
CA LEU A 4 38.21 18.92 22.29
C LEU A 4 37.93 18.38 20.88
N LEU A 5 37.19 17.27 20.80
CA LEU A 5 36.25 16.86 19.74
C LEU A 5 36.03 15.35 19.92
N PRO A 6 34.82 14.91 20.30
CA PRO A 6 33.90 14.48 19.25
C PRO A 6 32.42 14.68 19.65
N LEU A 7 31.70 15.57 18.97
CA LEU A 7 30.25 15.69 19.15
C LEU A 7 29.59 16.07 17.81
N LEU A 8 29.76 15.22 16.79
CA LEU A 8 29.24 15.51 15.44
C LEU A 8 28.86 14.28 14.61
N ILE A 9 28.55 13.13 15.23
CA ILE A 9 28.21 11.88 14.49
C ILE A 9 26.84 11.27 14.87
N VAL A 10 25.89 12.06 15.41
CA VAL A 10 24.58 11.48 15.83
C VAL A 10 23.39 11.90 14.96
N PHE A 11 23.51 12.89 14.07
CA PHE A 11 22.32 13.46 13.40
C PHE A 11 21.98 12.94 11.98
N THR A 12 22.73 11.99 11.40
CA THR A 12 22.57 11.61 9.98
C THR A 12 21.62 10.43 9.69
N PHE A 13 20.98 9.81 10.68
CA PHE A 13 20.18 8.59 10.44
C PHE A 13 18.68 8.79 10.17
N VAL A 14 18.13 10.00 10.34
CA VAL A 14 16.66 10.19 10.27
C VAL A 14 16.15 10.47 8.84
N ALA A 15 17.00 10.89 7.90
CA ALA A 15 16.59 11.26 6.55
C ALA A 15 16.37 10.07 5.58
N ALA A 16 16.82 8.86 5.94
CA ALA A 16 16.74 7.69 5.06
C ALA A 16 15.33 7.05 5.02
N GLY A 17 14.43 7.41 5.95
CA GLY A 17 13.05 6.93 5.97
C GLY A 17 12.19 7.54 4.85
N CYS A 18 12.32 8.85 4.61
CA CYS A 18 11.53 9.56 3.61
C CYS A 18 11.81 9.08 2.17
N SER A 19 13.05 8.72 1.84
CA SER A 19 13.41 8.32 0.48
C SER A 19 12.85 6.96 0.07
N LYS A 20 12.72 6.02 1.03
CA LYS A 20 12.24 4.66 0.74
C LYS A 20 10.73 4.63 0.49
N ASN A 21 9.94 5.26 1.35
CA ASN A 21 8.49 5.31 1.19
C ASN A 21 8.14 6.05 -0.11
N GLN A 22 8.77 7.19 -0.38
CA GLN A 22 8.56 7.93 -1.62
C GLN A 22 8.88 7.11 -2.88
N ARG A 23 9.96 6.30 -2.84
CA ARG A 23 10.31 5.40 -3.95
C ARG A 23 9.28 4.29 -4.16
N LYS A 24 8.66 3.80 -3.08
CA LYS A 24 7.61 2.78 -3.12
C LYS A 24 6.29 3.35 -3.64
N VAL A 25 5.95 4.57 -3.24
CA VAL A 25 4.74 5.26 -3.71
C VAL A 25 4.83 5.55 -5.21
N LYS A 26 5.98 6.05 -5.68
CA LYS A 26 6.28 6.16 -7.12
C LYS A 26 6.21 4.83 -7.87
N ARG A 27 6.38 3.70 -7.19
CA ARG A 27 6.34 2.38 -7.82
C ARG A 27 4.92 1.83 -7.88
N ILE A 28 4.11 2.09 -6.86
CA ILE A 28 2.70 1.69 -6.76
C ILE A 28 1.80 2.54 -7.66
N ASP A 29 2.16 3.80 -7.93
CA ASP A 29 1.44 4.68 -8.87
C ASP A 29 0.96 3.97 -10.15
N GLY A 30 -0.29 4.19 -10.51
CA GLY A 30 -0.97 3.66 -11.68
C GLY A 30 -1.99 2.55 -11.40
N LYS A 31 -2.44 1.89 -12.48
CA LYS A 31 -3.49 0.87 -12.47
C LYS A 31 -2.94 -0.55 -12.26
N TRP A 32 -3.63 -1.33 -11.44
CA TRP A 32 -3.25 -2.69 -11.04
C TRP A 32 -4.46 -3.61 -11.07
N ASN A 33 -4.41 -4.62 -11.94
CA ASN A 33 -5.41 -5.68 -11.99
C ASN A 33 -5.13 -6.71 -10.89
N VAL A 34 -6.14 -7.09 -10.12
CA VAL A 34 -6.04 -8.30 -9.29
C VAL A 34 -6.05 -9.51 -10.24
N VAL A 35 -5.10 -10.42 -10.08
CA VAL A 35 -4.97 -11.62 -10.93
C VAL A 35 -5.01 -12.92 -10.13
N GLU A 36 -5.00 -12.80 -8.81
CA GLU A 36 -5.17 -13.90 -7.86
C GLU A 36 -5.51 -13.27 -6.50
N ALA A 37 -6.53 -13.79 -5.84
CA ALA A 37 -6.89 -13.41 -4.49
C ALA A 37 -7.08 -14.65 -3.61
N THR A 38 -6.86 -14.51 -2.31
CA THR A 38 -7.23 -15.52 -1.32
C THR A 38 -8.20 -14.89 -0.33
N ILE A 39 -9.34 -15.54 -0.13
CA ILE A 39 -10.35 -15.17 0.85
C ILE A 39 -10.15 -16.05 2.09
N GLN A 40 -10.02 -15.40 3.25
CA GLN A 40 -9.80 -16.09 4.51
C GLN A 40 -10.96 -17.04 4.80
N GLY A 41 -10.65 -18.34 4.93
CA GLY A 41 -11.63 -19.40 5.20
C GLY A 41 -12.32 -20.00 3.97
N PHE A 42 -12.18 -19.40 2.79
CA PHE A 42 -12.83 -19.88 1.56
C PHE A 42 -11.85 -20.28 0.45
N GLY A 43 -10.58 -19.86 0.53
CA GLY A 43 -9.55 -20.24 -0.43
C GLY A 43 -9.38 -19.22 -1.56
N ASN A 44 -8.97 -19.69 -2.74
CA ASN A 44 -8.63 -18.79 -3.84
C ASN A 44 -9.87 -18.24 -4.56
N ALA A 45 -9.76 -16.99 -5.00
CA ALA A 45 -10.74 -16.29 -5.81
C ALA A 45 -10.04 -15.57 -6.98
N ASP A 46 -10.79 -15.31 -8.04
CA ASP A 46 -10.32 -14.59 -9.23
C ASP A 46 -11.25 -13.39 -9.49
N PRO A 47 -11.14 -12.32 -8.68
CA PRO A 47 -12.03 -11.19 -8.77
C PRO A 47 -11.66 -10.28 -9.94
N ASP A 48 -12.65 -9.81 -10.70
CA ASP A 48 -12.44 -8.80 -11.75
C ASP A 48 -12.39 -7.39 -11.15
N VAL A 49 -11.22 -7.06 -10.56
CA VAL A 49 -11.02 -5.82 -9.79
C VAL A 49 -9.74 -5.11 -10.23
N ILE A 50 -9.84 -3.79 -10.45
CA ILE A 50 -8.71 -2.90 -10.71
C ILE A 50 -8.55 -1.88 -9.59
N TYR A 51 -7.34 -1.79 -9.04
CA TYR A 51 -6.91 -0.73 -8.15
C TYR A 51 -6.20 0.35 -8.96
N GLU A 52 -6.55 1.61 -8.78
CA GLU A 52 -5.85 2.76 -9.35
C GLU A 52 -5.29 3.61 -8.22
N PHE A 53 -3.96 3.65 -8.11
CA PHE A 53 -3.26 4.44 -7.10
C PHE A 53 -2.72 5.71 -7.73
N GLU A 54 -3.09 6.87 -7.18
CA GLU A 54 -2.59 8.15 -7.66
C GLU A 54 -1.30 8.54 -6.94
N PHE A 55 -0.29 8.94 -7.72
CA PHE A 55 0.92 9.49 -7.14
C PHE A 55 0.67 10.82 -6.41
N CYS A 56 1.00 10.86 -5.12
CA CYS A 56 1.15 12.10 -4.38
C CYS A 56 2.58 12.28 -3.84
N ARG A 57 3.04 13.54 -3.71
CA ARG A 57 4.33 13.88 -3.07
C ARG A 57 4.16 13.80 -1.55
N LEU A 58 4.34 12.60 -1.00
CA LEU A 58 4.19 12.38 0.44
C LEU A 58 5.21 13.18 1.26
N ARG A 59 4.75 14.10 2.10
CA ARG A 59 5.35 14.32 3.43
C ARG A 59 4.98 13.13 4.31
N THR A 60 5.68 12.91 5.42
CA THR A 60 5.57 11.71 6.27
C THR A 60 4.15 11.39 6.76
N ASP A 61 3.28 12.39 6.80
CA ASP A 61 1.90 12.30 7.32
C ASP A 61 0.83 12.50 6.22
N ASP A 62 1.25 12.62 4.97
CA ASP A 62 0.30 12.79 3.86
C ASP A 62 -0.28 11.42 3.45
N PHE A 63 -1.46 11.47 2.86
CA PHE A 63 -2.09 10.32 2.20
C PHE A 63 -2.25 10.64 0.71
N CYS A 64 -2.26 9.61 -0.13
CA CYS A 64 -2.53 9.70 -1.55
C CYS A 64 -3.91 9.12 -1.86
N ASP A 65 -4.55 9.59 -2.91
CA ASP A 65 -5.85 9.06 -3.33
C ASP A 65 -5.70 7.73 -4.07
N PHE A 66 -6.69 6.86 -3.92
CA PHE A 66 -6.85 5.67 -4.76
C PHE A 66 -8.32 5.38 -5.03
N SER A 67 -8.56 4.58 -6.06
CA SER A 67 -9.86 3.99 -6.33
C SER A 67 -9.75 2.49 -6.58
N VAL A 68 -10.86 1.80 -6.39
CA VAL A 68 -11.04 0.37 -6.67
C VAL A 68 -12.30 0.24 -7.50
N HIS A 69 -12.15 -0.33 -8.68
CA HIS A 69 -13.26 -0.64 -9.56
C HIS A 69 -13.50 -2.15 -9.54
N ASN A 70 -14.70 -2.55 -9.14
CA ASN A 70 -15.17 -3.93 -9.23
C ASN A 70 -16.06 -4.07 -10.46
N PHE A 71 -15.58 -4.78 -11.49
CA PHE A 71 -16.30 -4.95 -12.74
C PHE A 71 -17.44 -5.98 -12.66
N GLU A 72 -17.45 -6.84 -11.64
CA GLU A 72 -18.55 -7.77 -11.42
C GLU A 72 -19.82 -7.05 -10.96
N THR A 73 -19.67 -5.99 -10.16
CA THR A 73 -20.78 -5.21 -9.61
C THR A 73 -20.94 -3.83 -10.26
N ASP A 74 -20.00 -3.43 -11.13
CA ASP A 74 -19.89 -2.08 -11.72
C ASP A 74 -19.78 -0.97 -10.66
N ASP A 75 -19.18 -1.30 -9.51
CA ASP A 75 -19.01 -0.38 -8.38
C ASP A 75 -17.61 0.23 -8.38
N VAL A 76 -17.56 1.55 -8.14
CA VAL A 76 -16.31 2.27 -7.90
C VAL A 76 -16.28 2.76 -6.46
N THR A 77 -15.24 2.34 -5.74
CA THR A 77 -14.99 2.79 -4.36
C THR A 77 -13.72 3.63 -4.32
N THR A 78 -13.73 4.73 -3.58
CA THR A 78 -12.58 5.64 -3.46
C THR A 78 -12.05 5.68 -2.03
N GLY A 79 -10.80 6.08 -1.87
CA GLY A 79 -10.20 6.20 -0.56
C GLY A 79 -8.86 6.88 -0.58
N VAL A 80 -8.20 6.84 0.57
CA VAL A 80 -6.84 7.36 0.74
C VAL A 80 -5.90 6.27 1.22
N TYR A 81 -4.66 6.26 0.74
CA TYR A 81 -3.64 5.30 1.11
C TYR A 81 -2.34 5.98 1.52
N ARG A 82 -1.54 5.28 2.33
CA ARG A 82 -0.15 5.65 2.58
C ARG A 82 0.74 4.42 2.66
N ILE A 83 2.03 4.64 2.44
CA ILE A 83 3.05 3.60 2.62
C ILE A 83 3.84 3.91 3.89
N SER A 84 3.77 3.01 4.85
CA SER A 84 4.43 3.14 6.15
C SER A 84 5.50 2.05 6.34
N ASN A 85 6.04 1.96 7.56
CA ASN A 85 7.03 0.96 7.97
C ASN A 85 8.21 0.80 6.98
N ARG A 86 8.82 1.92 6.57
CA ARG A 86 9.96 1.93 5.63
C ARG A 86 9.67 1.29 4.26
N GLY A 87 8.42 1.28 3.82
CA GLY A 87 8.05 0.81 2.49
C GLY A 87 7.51 -0.60 2.42
N THR A 88 7.15 -1.19 3.57
CA THR A 88 6.68 -2.57 3.67
C THR A 88 5.20 -2.69 4.04
N THR A 89 4.56 -1.59 4.42
CA THR A 89 3.15 -1.61 4.84
C THR A 89 2.37 -0.63 3.97
N LEU A 90 1.24 -1.10 3.44
CA LEU A 90 0.24 -0.32 2.73
C LEU A 90 -0.98 -0.19 3.65
N GLU A 91 -1.30 1.04 4.00
CA GLU A 91 -2.46 1.38 4.83
C GLU A 91 -3.47 2.10 3.95
N MET A 92 -4.73 1.71 4.02
CA MET A 92 -5.79 2.20 3.15
C MET A 92 -7.02 2.53 4.01
N THR A 93 -7.67 3.64 3.71
CA THR A 93 -8.99 3.99 4.23
C THR A 93 -9.95 4.10 3.06
N VAL A 94 -10.92 3.20 3.00
CA VAL A 94 -11.91 3.08 1.94
C VAL A 94 -13.19 3.79 2.37
N SER A 95 -13.79 4.60 1.51
CA SER A 95 -15.12 5.19 1.74
C SER A 95 -16.17 4.39 0.98
N ASN A 96 -17.11 3.75 1.69
CA ASN A 96 -18.08 2.82 1.10
C ASN A 96 -19.55 3.27 1.26
N GLY A 97 -19.80 4.59 1.32
CA GLY A 97 -21.15 5.16 1.46
C GLY A 97 -21.79 5.00 2.84
N PHE A 98 -21.38 4.00 3.62
CA PHE A 98 -21.83 3.74 5.00
C PHE A 98 -20.83 4.19 6.06
N GLY A 99 -19.62 4.60 5.64
CA GLY A 99 -18.57 5.08 6.52
C GLY A 99 -17.19 4.92 5.90
N PHE A 100 -16.21 4.75 6.78
CA PHE A 100 -14.82 4.51 6.42
C PHE A 100 -14.37 3.16 6.96
N GLU A 101 -13.70 2.39 6.11
CA GLU A 101 -13.12 1.09 6.46
C GLU A 101 -11.59 1.18 6.37
N TYR A 102 -10.91 0.83 7.45
CA TYR A 102 -9.44 0.77 7.48
C TYR A 102 -8.96 -0.62 7.08
N ARG A 103 -8.02 -0.67 6.13
CA ARG A 103 -7.36 -1.89 5.68
C ARG A 103 -5.85 -1.72 5.76
N GLU A 104 -5.18 -2.76 6.21
CA GLU A 104 -3.72 -2.81 6.28
C GLU A 104 -3.19 -4.07 5.62
N TYR A 105 -2.18 -3.87 4.77
CA TYR A 105 -1.50 -4.94 4.06
C TYR A 105 0.01 -4.85 4.25
N THR A 106 0.64 -6.01 4.45
CA THR A 106 2.07 -6.20 4.24
C THR A 106 2.35 -6.30 2.75
N ILE A 107 3.28 -5.47 2.27
CA ILE A 107 3.77 -5.48 0.89
C ILE A 107 4.88 -6.53 0.79
N VAL A 108 4.50 -7.77 0.53
CA VAL A 108 5.44 -8.89 0.42
C VAL A 108 6.31 -8.78 -0.83
N LYS A 109 5.74 -8.28 -1.93
CA LYS A 109 6.49 -8.03 -3.17
C LYS A 109 6.00 -6.78 -3.86
N LEU A 110 6.94 -5.98 -4.35
CA LEU A 110 6.64 -4.84 -5.22
C LEU A 110 7.73 -4.69 -6.29
N SER A 111 7.34 -4.96 -7.54
CA SER A 111 8.14 -4.78 -8.74
C SER A 111 7.42 -3.81 -9.69
N PRO A 112 8.02 -3.43 -10.85
CA PRO A 112 7.33 -2.57 -11.82
C PRO A 112 6.02 -3.16 -12.37
N TRP A 113 5.84 -4.49 -12.30
CA TRP A 113 4.74 -5.19 -12.98
C TRP A 113 3.95 -6.11 -12.06
N ARG A 114 4.43 -6.35 -10.84
CA ARG A 114 3.79 -7.28 -9.89
C ARG A 114 3.85 -6.73 -8.48
N MET A 115 2.70 -6.76 -7.81
CA MET A 115 2.54 -6.45 -6.40
C MET A 115 1.91 -7.65 -5.70
N VAL A 116 2.35 -7.94 -4.48
CA VAL A 116 1.75 -8.98 -3.62
C VAL A 116 1.51 -8.35 -2.26
N LEU A 117 0.25 -8.40 -1.85
CA LEU A 117 -0.24 -7.88 -0.58
C LEU A 117 -0.75 -9.04 0.27
N GLU A 118 -0.45 -9.00 1.56
CA GLU A 118 -0.94 -9.97 2.53
C GLU A 118 -1.51 -9.22 3.74
N SER A 119 -2.65 -9.68 4.26
CA SER A 119 -3.20 -9.19 5.51
C SER A 119 -3.27 -10.33 6.53
N ASN A 120 -2.62 -10.13 7.68
CA ASN A 120 -2.36 -11.22 8.63
C ASN A 120 -3.48 -11.41 9.66
N ASN A 121 -4.46 -10.49 9.75
CA ASN A 121 -5.51 -10.50 10.78
C ASN A 121 -6.88 -10.12 10.21
N VAL A 122 -7.22 -10.61 9.01
CA VAL A 122 -8.54 -10.34 8.42
C VAL A 122 -9.60 -11.31 8.94
N PRO A 123 -10.86 -10.85 9.13
CA PRO A 123 -11.99 -11.72 9.38
C PRO A 123 -12.17 -12.80 8.31
N THR A 124 -12.89 -13.87 8.66
CA THR A 124 -13.32 -14.87 7.67
C THR A 124 -14.23 -14.20 6.63
N GLY A 125 -14.01 -14.49 5.35
CA GLY A 125 -14.74 -13.88 4.24
C GLY A 125 -14.05 -12.67 3.60
N GLU A 126 -12.98 -12.15 4.19
CA GLU A 126 -12.20 -11.02 3.66
C GLU A 126 -10.95 -11.47 2.90
N PHE A 127 -10.43 -10.60 2.03
CA PHE A 127 -9.20 -10.87 1.28
C PHE A 127 -7.97 -10.89 2.18
N SER A 128 -7.37 -12.07 2.37
CA SER A 128 -6.12 -12.26 3.12
C SER A 128 -4.87 -12.12 2.25
N ARG A 129 -4.99 -12.35 0.93
CA ARG A 129 -3.90 -12.20 -0.03
C ARG A 129 -4.41 -11.62 -1.34
N LEU A 130 -3.66 -10.69 -1.92
CA LEU A 130 -3.89 -10.18 -3.27
C LEU A 130 -2.59 -10.23 -4.08
N VAL A 131 -2.66 -10.75 -5.28
CA VAL A 131 -1.61 -10.63 -6.30
C VAL A 131 -2.12 -9.71 -7.38
N LEU A 132 -1.39 -8.62 -7.61
CA LEU A 132 -1.76 -7.62 -8.59
C LEU A 132 -0.72 -7.51 -9.69
N ARG A 133 -1.19 -7.26 -10.91
CA ARG A 133 -0.38 -7.02 -12.10
C ARG A 133 -0.64 -5.62 -12.63
N LYS A 134 0.42 -4.89 -12.96
CA LYS A 134 0.29 -3.53 -13.49
C LYS A 134 -0.37 -3.56 -14.86
N VAL A 135 -1.39 -2.72 -15.05
CA VAL A 135 -2.04 -2.47 -16.34
C VAL A 135 -1.13 -1.53 -17.14
N LYS A 136 -0.98 -1.82 -18.43
CA LYS A 136 -0.12 -1.04 -19.34
C LYS A 136 -0.79 0.27 -19.75
#